data_AF-A0A7C3HWT2-F1
#
_entry.id   AF-A0A7C3HWT2-F1
#
_cell.length_a   1.000
_cell.length_b   1.000
_cell.length_c   1.000
_cell.angle_alpha   90.00
_cell.angle_beta   90.00
_cell.angle_gamma   90.00
#
_symmetry.space_group_name_H-M   'P 1'
#
loop_
_entity.id
_entity.type
_entity.pdbx_description
1 polymer ?
#
loop_
_entity_poly.entity_id
_entity_poly.type
_entity_poly.pdbx_seq_one_letter_code
_entity_poly.pdbx_strand_id
1 'polypeptide(L)' 'MNSMERIGALLSGSPVDRPPCTMTLSLYGARLLGVSTQSYYTNPDLYAQGQQAVIDLCAPDIVFSPFALSLE' A
#
# COMPACT_ATOMS: atom_id res chain seq x y z
N MET A 1 2.82 -8.69 -17.07
CA MET A 1 1.53 -8.16 -16.60
C MET A 1 1.79 -6.98 -15.66
N ASN A 2 0.96 -5.95 -15.66
CA ASN A 2 0.95 -4.95 -14.58
C ASN A 2 0.21 -5.49 -13.34
N SER A 3 0.26 -4.77 -12.22
CA SER A 3 -0.35 -5.22 -10.96
C SER A 3 -1.85 -5.52 -11.11
N MET A 4 -2.60 -4.66 -11.79
CA MET A 4 -4.04 -4.84 -12.00
C MET A 4 -4.36 -6.06 -12.85
N GLU A 5 -3.64 -6.26 -13.95
CA GLU A 5 -3.77 -7.43 -14.82
C GLU A 5 -3.48 -8.73 -14.04
N ARG A 6 -2.42 -8.71 -13.22
CA ARG A 6 -2.00 -9.87 -12.43
C ARG A 6 -3.04 -10.24 -11.37
N ILE A 7 -3.61 -9.26 -10.67
CA ILE A 7 -4.70 -9.49 -9.71
C ILE A 7 -5.95 -10.01 -10.43
N GLY A 8 -6.34 -9.42 -11.56
CA GLY A 8 -7.48 -9.89 -12.34
C GLY A 8 -7.32 -11.33 -12.84
N ALA A 9 -6.13 -11.67 -13.35
CA ALA A 9 -5.80 -13.04 -13.75
C ALA A 9 -5.90 -14.02 -12.58
N LEU A 10 -5.34 -13.68 -11.41
CA LEU A 10 -5.46 -14.52 -10.21
C LEU A 10 -6.92 -14.75 -9.82
N LEU A 11 -7.73 -13.68 -9.73
CA LEU A 11 -9.13 -13.75 -9.30
C LEU A 11 -10.02 -14.53 -10.27
N SER A 12 -9.67 -14.54 -11.56
CA SER A 12 -10.40 -15.29 -12.60
C SER A 12 -9.93 -16.74 -12.75
N GLY A 13 -8.91 -17.18 -11.99
CA GLY A 13 -8.31 -18.51 -12.15
C GLY A 13 -7.43 -18.65 -13.40
N SER A 14 -7.04 -17.54 -14.02
CA SER A 14 -6.12 -17.52 -15.15
C SER A 14 -4.65 -17.61 -14.69
N PRO A 15 -3.73 -18.09 -15.55
CA PRO A 15 -2.29 -18.08 -15.24
C PRO A 15 -1.78 -16.66 -14.98
N VAL A 16 -0.86 -16.53 -14.01
CA VAL A 16 -0.17 -15.27 -13.68
C VAL A 16 1.32 -15.38 -14.02
N ASP A 17 1.96 -14.26 -14.37
CA ASP A 17 3.40 -14.21 -14.66
C ASP A 17 4.29 -14.42 -13.42
N ARG A 18 3.77 -14.06 -12.23
CA ARG A 18 4.30 -14.40 -10.91
C ARG A 18 3.17 -14.32 -9.87
N PRO A 19 3.33 -14.92 -8.67
CA PRO A 19 2.42 -14.67 -7.56
C PRO A 19 2.32 -13.17 -7.24
N PRO A 20 1.11 -12.61 -7.07
CA PRO A 20 0.97 -11.26 -6.54
C PRO A 20 1.55 -11.15 -5.13
N CYS A 21 2.12 -9.98 -4.83
CA CYS A 21 2.68 -9.65 -3.53
C CYS A 21 1.97 -8.43 -2.93
N THR A 22 1.75 -8.46 -1.62
CA THR A 22 1.21 -7.33 -0.85
C THR A 22 1.99 -7.19 0.44
N MET A 23 1.91 -6.01 1.07
CA MET A 23 2.58 -5.74 2.33
C MET A 23 1.73 -4.88 3.26
N THR A 24 1.79 -5.14 4.56
CA THR A 24 1.09 -4.38 5.61
C THR A 24 1.91 -3.19 6.09
N LEU A 25 2.36 -2.34 5.16
CA LEU A 25 3.25 -1.20 5.43
C LEU A 25 2.51 0.12 5.68
N SER A 26 1.27 0.07 6.17
CA SER A 26 0.44 1.27 6.40
C SER A 26 1.05 2.26 7.40
N LEU A 27 2.03 1.83 8.22
CA LEU A 27 2.79 2.66 9.17
C LEU A 27 4.08 3.25 8.57
N TYR A 28 4.53 2.81 7.39
CA TYR A 28 5.83 3.20 6.85
C TYR A 28 5.80 4.60 6.22
N GLY A 29 4.66 5.01 5.65
CA GLY A 29 4.53 6.29 4.96
C GLY A 29 4.93 7.49 5.83
N ALA A 30 4.54 7.52 7.11
CA ALA A 30 4.94 8.57 8.04
C ALA A 30 6.47 8.69 8.16
N ARG A 31 7.17 7.55 8.26
CA ARG A 31 8.64 7.51 8.35
C ARG A 31 9.30 7.90 7.04
N LEU A 32 8.78 7.44 5.89
CA LEU A 32 9.32 7.77 4.58
C LEU A 32 9.17 9.26 4.25
N LEU A 33 8.11 9.91 4.72
CA LEU A 33 7.89 11.35 4.56
C LEU A 33 8.56 12.21 5.65
N GLY A 34 9.11 11.60 6.70
CA GLY A 34 9.71 12.33 7.82
C GLY A 34 8.70 13.15 8.65
N VAL A 35 7.44 12.72 8.71
CA VAL A 35 6.36 13.39 9.45
C VAL A 35 5.92 12.57 10.67
N SER A 36 5.24 13.22 11.62
CA SER A 36 4.65 12.49 12.75
C SER A 36 3.52 11.56 12.29
N THR A 37 3.31 10.45 13.00
CA THR A 37 2.16 9.56 12.74
C THR A 37 0.84 10.28 12.91
N GLN A 38 0.72 11.19 13.88
CA GLN A 38 -0.48 11.99 14.08
C GLN A 38 -0.79 12.85 12.84
N SER A 39 0.19 13.56 12.30
CA SER A 39 0.01 14.37 11.08
C SER A 39 -0.31 13.48 9.87
N TYR A 40 0.36 12.34 9.77
CA TYR A 40 0.17 11.39 8.67
C TYR A 40 -1.23 10.79 8.64
N TYR A 41 -1.80 10.41 9.78
CA TYR A 41 -3.13 9.80 9.86
C TYR A 41 -4.29 10.80 9.88
N THR A 42 -4.03 12.08 10.19
CA THR A 42 -5.06 13.12 10.20
C THR A 42 -5.09 13.98 8.92
N ASN A 43 -4.11 13.84 8.04
CA ASN A 43 -4.03 14.55 6.77
C ASN A 43 -4.09 13.56 5.58
N PRO A 44 -5.16 13.58 4.76
CA PRO A 44 -5.32 12.64 3.65
C PRO A 44 -4.25 12.81 2.55
N ASP A 45 -3.75 14.02 2.32
CA ASP A 45 -2.72 14.26 1.31
C ASP A 45 -1.37 13.67 1.74
N LEU A 46 -1.00 13.84 3.02
CA LEU A 46 0.18 13.19 3.58
C LEU A 46 0.04 11.67 3.54
N TYR A 47 -1.15 11.16 3.84
CA TYR A 47 -1.43 9.72 3.76
C TYR A 47 -1.21 9.18 2.35
N ALA A 48 -1.81 9.82 1.33
CA ALA A 48 -1.66 9.42 -0.07
C ALA A 48 -0.20 9.49 -0.53
N GLN A 49 0.53 10.55 -0.18
CA GLN A 49 1.96 10.70 -0.50
C GLN A 49 2.80 9.59 0.12
N GLY A 50 2.51 9.19 1.37
CA GLY A 50 3.26 8.12 2.02
C GLY A 50 2.93 6.75 1.46
N GLN A 51 1.68 6.51 1.02
CA GLN A 51 1.34 5.30 0.27
C GLN A 51 2.11 5.25 -1.06
N GLN A 52 2.20 6.36 -1.78
CA GLN A 52 2.99 6.42 -3.01
C GLN A 52 4.48 6.12 -2.73
N ALA A 53 5.06 6.68 -1.66
CA ALA A 53 6.44 6.39 -1.29
C ALA A 53 6.68 4.90 -0.97
N VAL A 54 5.69 4.22 -0.37
CA VAL A 54 5.75 2.76 -0.16
C VAL A 54 5.68 2.00 -1.50
N ILE A 55 4.84 2.44 -2.43
CA ILE A 55 4.75 1.84 -3.77
C ILE A 55 6.09 1.96 -4.49
N ASP A 56 6.71 3.14 -4.47
CA ASP A 56 7.97 3.39 -5.15
C ASP A 56 9.13 2.58 -4.55
N LEU A 57 9.11 2.35 -3.23
CA LEU A 57 10.14 1.59 -2.53
C LEU A 57 10.01 0.07 -2.73
N CYS A 58 8.78 -0.46 -2.67
CA CYS A 58 8.54 -1.90 -2.54
C CYS A 58 7.90 -2.54 -3.77
N ALA A 59 7.35 -1.74 -4.69
CA ALA A 59 6.60 -2.17 -5.88
C ALA A 59 5.57 -3.31 -5.62
N PRO A 60 4.69 -3.18 -4.59
CA PRO A 60 3.69 -4.19 -4.32
C PRO A 60 2.60 -4.22 -5.40
N ASP A 61 1.90 -5.34 -5.55
CA ASP A 61 0.74 -5.44 -6.44
C ASP A 61 -0.52 -4.83 -5.82
N ILE A 62 -0.59 -4.83 -4.49
CA ILE A 62 -1.70 -4.31 -3.70
C ILE A 62 -1.13 -3.44 -2.59
N VAL A 63 -1.70 -2.26 -2.40
CA VAL A 63 -1.53 -1.47 -1.18
C VAL A 63 -2.82 -1.54 -0.37
N PHE A 64 -2.68 -1.67 0.95
CA PHE A 64 -3.81 -1.56 1.86
C PHE A 64 -3.90 -0.12 2.37
N SER A 65 -5.07 0.50 2.18
CA SER A 65 -5.43 1.70 2.93
C SER A 65 -5.52 1.36 4.42
N PRO A 66 -5.50 2.35 5.33
CA PRO A 66 -5.19 2.09 6.71
C PRO A 66 -6.34 1.33 7.36
N PHE A 67 -6.10 0.07 7.73
CA PHE A 67 -6.82 -0.59 8.81
C PHE A 67 -6.19 -0.17 10.15
N ALA A 68 -6.16 1.14 10.41
CA ALA A 68 -5.80 1.64 11.74
C ALA A 68 -7.03 1.52 12.63
N LEU A 69 -7.25 0.33 13.19
CA LEU A 69 -8.07 0.21 14.41
C LEU A 69 -7.19 0.74 15.55
N SER A 70 -7.17 2.06 15.75
CA SER A 70 -6.77 2.58 17.05
C SER A 70 -7.85 2.12 18.03
N LEU A 71 -7.55 1.07 18.80
CA LEU A 71 -8.23 0.89 20.08
C LEU A 71 -7.90 2.14 20.89
N GLU A 72 -8.90 2.99 21.09
CA GLU A 72 -8.98 3.83 22.29
C GLU A 72 -9.46 2.96 23.46
#